data_AF-A0A8I2H7W5-F1
#
_entry.id   AF-A0A8I2H7W5-F1
#
_cell.length_a   1.000
_cell.length_b   1.000
_cell.length_c   1.000
_cell.angle_alpha   90.00
_cell.angle_beta   90.00
_cell.angle_gamma   90.00
#
_symmetry.space_group_name_H-M   'P 1'
#
loop_
_entity.id
_entity.type
_entity.pdbx_description
1 polymer ?
#
loop_
_entity_poly.entity_id
_entity_poly.type
_entity_poly.pdbx_seq_one_letter_code
_entity_poly.pdbx_strand_id
1 'polypeptide(L)'
;MKVLSIGALLFAISTTAFAGNPTSVGDVVARDLSISGLGWAGHVGIWDGSKVLEVLNDNTVIHKNTLSSFKGASSYWGAKYGRGTRHGEIVEAGWAQRSFDPEYTITAQYTEGRWVYKNGSFVKVKAKFRCDTFVNYSYKKVTGENLVTVFTPRNLYNSFPSTR
;
A
#
# COMPACT_ATOMS: atom_id res chain seq x y z
N MET A 1 -57.05 -3.98 26.91
CA MET A 1 -56.56 -3.28 25.70
C MET A 1 -55.04 -3.43 25.63
N LYS A 2 -54.53 -4.14 24.62
CA LYS A 2 -53.09 -4.35 24.38
C LYS A 2 -52.55 -3.17 23.58
N VAL A 3 -51.53 -2.48 24.10
CA VAL A 3 -50.78 -1.47 23.34
C VAL A 3 -49.70 -2.22 22.55
N LEU A 4 -49.84 -2.25 21.24
CA LEU A 4 -48.83 -2.81 20.32
C LEU A 4 -47.77 -1.73 20.07
N SER A 5 -46.59 -1.94 20.66
CA SER A 5 -45.41 -1.12 20.41
C SER A 5 -44.78 -1.55 19.08
N ILE A 6 -44.82 -0.69 18.07
CA ILE A 6 -44.15 -0.91 16.78
C ILE A 6 -42.72 -0.36 16.92
N GLY A 7 -41.77 -1.24 17.22
CA GLY A 7 -40.34 -0.94 17.09
C GLY A 7 -39.94 -1.10 15.64
N ALA A 8 -39.72 0.00 14.93
CA ALA A 8 -39.11 -0.01 13.60
C ALA A 8 -37.62 -0.33 13.74
N LEU A 9 -37.24 -1.57 13.44
CA LEU A 9 -35.85 -1.99 13.36
C LEU A 9 -35.25 -1.43 12.06
N LEU A 10 -34.50 -0.33 12.13
CA LEU A 10 -33.71 0.16 11.01
C LEU A 10 -32.55 -0.82 10.76
N PHE A 11 -32.72 -1.71 9.78
CA PHE A 11 -31.59 -2.37 9.14
C PHE A 11 -30.83 -1.31 8.33
N ALA A 12 -29.71 -0.82 8.85
CA ALA A 12 -28.73 -0.13 8.05
C ALA A 12 -28.15 -1.14 7.05
N ILE A 13 -28.68 -1.15 5.82
CA ILE A 13 -28.08 -1.87 4.71
C ILE A 13 -26.77 -1.16 4.41
N SER A 14 -25.68 -1.63 5.03
CA SER A 14 -24.33 -1.24 4.62
C SER A 14 -24.15 -1.73 3.20
N THR A 15 -24.32 -0.84 2.23
CA THR A 15 -23.87 -1.06 0.87
C THR A 15 -22.36 -1.17 0.94
N THR A 16 -21.85 -2.39 1.10
CA THR A 16 -20.47 -2.70 0.76
C THR A 16 -20.39 -2.48 -0.74
N ALA A 17 -20.12 -1.24 -1.16
CA ALA A 17 -19.62 -0.97 -2.49
C ALA A 17 -18.50 -1.98 -2.69
N PHE A 18 -18.66 -2.90 -3.66
CA PHE A 18 -17.65 -3.89 -3.93
C PHE A 18 -16.33 -3.14 -4.12
N ALA A 19 -15.41 -3.36 -3.18
CA ALA A 19 -14.06 -2.85 -3.23
C ALA A 19 -13.46 -3.23 -4.59
N GLY A 20 -13.38 -2.24 -5.50
CA GLY A 20 -13.03 -2.47 -6.90
C GLY A 20 -11.65 -3.08 -7.04
N ASN A 21 -11.46 -3.91 -8.07
CA ASN A 21 -10.13 -4.39 -8.45
C ASN A 21 -9.32 -3.26 -9.10
N PRO A 22 -7.99 -3.28 -8.98
CA PRO A 22 -7.15 -2.39 -9.78
C PRO A 22 -7.32 -2.73 -11.26
N THR A 23 -7.33 -1.70 -12.12
CA THR A 23 -7.57 -1.82 -13.57
C THR A 23 -6.40 -1.30 -14.38
N SER A 24 -5.46 -0.59 -13.77
CA SER A 24 -4.28 -0.06 -14.45
C SER A 24 -3.05 -0.07 -13.57
N VAL A 25 -1.90 -0.19 -14.24
CA VAL A 25 -0.59 -0.08 -13.61
C VAL A 25 -0.56 1.19 -12.76
N GLY A 26 -0.01 1.10 -11.55
CA GLY A 26 0.06 2.19 -10.60
C GLY A 26 -1.13 2.29 -9.65
N ASP A 27 -2.28 1.68 -9.95
CA ASP A 27 -3.42 1.69 -9.03
C ASP A 27 -3.00 1.20 -7.63
N VAL A 28 -3.45 1.89 -6.60
CA VAL A 28 -3.10 1.57 -5.21
C VAL A 28 -4.20 0.71 -4.63
N VAL A 29 -3.81 -0.45 -4.11
CA VAL A 29 -4.70 -1.37 -3.41
C VAL A 29 -4.47 -1.29 -1.92
N ALA A 30 -5.52 -1.53 -1.14
CA ALA A 30 -5.41 -1.55 0.31
C ALA A 30 -6.28 -2.62 0.96
N ARG A 31 -5.88 -3.02 2.16
CA ARG A 31 -6.57 -3.98 3.03
C ARG A 31 -6.27 -3.68 4.49
N ASP A 32 -6.98 -4.33 5.40
CA ASP A 32 -6.64 -4.29 6.83
C ASP A 32 -5.23 -4.85 7.08
N LEU A 33 -4.60 -4.46 8.18
CA LEU A 33 -3.37 -5.12 8.62
C LEU A 33 -3.69 -6.55 9.10
N SER A 34 -2.92 -7.55 8.68
CA SER A 34 -3.09 -8.94 9.12
C SER A 34 -2.45 -9.20 10.49
N ILE A 35 -2.68 -8.30 11.45
CA ILE A 35 -2.21 -8.40 12.84
C ILE A 35 -3.40 -8.19 13.77
N SER A 36 -3.63 -9.14 14.68
CA SER A 36 -4.72 -9.07 15.66
C SER A 36 -4.66 -7.76 16.45
N GLY A 37 -5.80 -7.06 16.55
CA GLY A 37 -5.91 -5.76 17.23
C GLY A 37 -5.37 -4.54 16.47
N LEU A 38 -4.70 -4.73 15.31
CA LEU A 38 -4.13 -3.64 14.51
C LEU A 38 -4.70 -3.56 13.08
N GLY A 39 -5.76 -4.29 12.77
CA GLY A 39 -6.38 -4.32 11.44
C GLY A 39 -6.65 -2.94 10.83
N TRP A 40 -7.09 -1.99 11.66
CA TRP A 40 -7.36 -0.60 11.28
C TRP A 40 -6.15 0.16 10.73
N ALA A 41 -4.92 -0.22 11.11
CA ALA A 41 -3.71 0.46 10.66
C ALA A 41 -3.51 0.29 9.14
N GLY A 42 -4.03 -0.81 8.58
CA GLY A 42 -4.06 -1.07 7.16
C GLY A 42 -2.75 -1.52 6.55
N HIS A 43 -2.84 -1.89 5.27
CA HIS A 43 -1.72 -2.28 4.43
C HIS A 43 -2.00 -1.86 3.00
N VAL A 44 -0.98 -1.40 2.29
CA VAL A 44 -1.09 -0.84 0.93
C VAL A 44 -0.07 -1.45 -0.01
N GLY A 45 -0.40 -1.49 -1.30
CA GLY A 45 0.50 -1.93 -2.37
C GLY A 45 0.15 -1.27 -3.70
N ILE A 46 1.02 -1.46 -4.69
CA ILE A 46 0.89 -0.91 -6.04
C ILE A 46 0.56 -2.04 -7.00
N TRP A 47 -0.48 -1.89 -7.82
CA TRP A 47 -0.76 -2.81 -8.91
C TRP A 47 0.25 -2.62 -10.04
N ASP A 48 0.95 -3.68 -10.43
CA ASP A 48 1.91 -3.65 -11.52
C ASP A 48 1.30 -3.95 -12.90
N GLY A 49 -0.02 -4.12 -12.97
CA GLY A 49 -0.74 -4.63 -14.14
C GLY A 49 -1.12 -6.10 -14.04
N SER A 50 -0.47 -6.86 -13.14
CA SER A 50 -0.68 -8.31 -12.97
C SER A 50 -0.64 -8.80 -11.52
N LYS A 51 0.14 -8.13 -10.68
CA LYS A 51 0.46 -8.48 -9.30
C LYS A 51 0.51 -7.21 -8.45
N VAL A 52 0.37 -7.39 -7.15
CA VAL A 52 0.54 -6.33 -6.16
C VAL A 52 1.99 -6.29 -5.73
N LEU A 53 2.68 -5.21 -6.06
CA LEU A 53 3.97 -4.84 -5.50
C LEU A 53 3.76 -4.30 -4.08
N GLU A 54 4.29 -5.00 -3.08
CA GLU A 54 4.12 -4.67 -1.66
C GLU A 54 5.37 -5.00 -0.85
N VAL A 55 5.46 -4.45 0.37
CA VAL A 55 6.49 -4.83 1.34
C VAL A 55 5.89 -5.53 2.54
N LEU A 56 6.44 -6.67 2.94
CA LEU A 56 5.99 -7.47 4.07
C LEU A 56 7.10 -7.62 5.12
N ASN A 57 6.72 -7.94 6.35
CA ASN A 57 7.66 -8.22 7.44
C ASN A 57 8.17 -9.68 7.37
N ASP A 58 8.74 -10.04 6.22
CA ASP A 58 9.18 -11.39 5.88
C ASP A 58 10.66 -11.39 5.46
N ASN A 59 11.25 -12.58 5.31
CA ASN A 59 12.65 -12.75 4.87
C ASN A 59 12.92 -12.14 3.48
N THR A 60 11.93 -12.18 2.58
CA THR A 60 11.98 -11.46 1.31
C THR A 60 11.11 -10.23 1.47
N VAL A 61 11.65 -9.04 1.72
CA VAL A 61 10.80 -7.90 2.14
C VAL A 61 9.92 -7.36 1.01
N ILE A 62 10.41 -7.27 -0.23
CA ILE A 62 9.66 -6.72 -1.37
C ILE A 62 9.11 -7.87 -2.23
N HIS A 63 7.79 -7.91 -2.38
CA HIS A 63 7.07 -8.97 -3.10
C HIS A 63 6.30 -8.43 -4.30
N LYS A 64 6.02 -9.34 -5.24
CA LYS A 64 4.93 -9.20 -6.23
C LYS A 64 3.95 -10.35 -6.02
N ASN A 65 2.89 -10.12 -5.24
CA ASN A 65 1.89 -11.13 -4.90
C ASN A 65 0.68 -11.07 -5.83
N THR A 66 -0.05 -12.18 -5.98
CA THR A 66 -1.29 -12.15 -6.77
C THR A 66 -2.34 -11.29 -6.07
N LEU A 67 -3.27 -10.70 -6.82
CA LEU A 67 -4.38 -9.93 -6.23
C LEU A 67 -5.22 -10.81 -5.28
N SER A 68 -5.41 -12.08 -5.63
CA SER A 68 -6.12 -13.04 -4.77
C SER A 68 -5.39 -13.26 -3.44
N SER A 69 -4.07 -13.46 -3.46
CA SER A 69 -3.27 -13.59 -2.23
C SER A 69 -3.31 -12.33 -1.38
N PHE A 70 -3.23 -11.15 -2.01
CA PHE A 70 -3.33 -9.87 -1.30
C PHE A 70 -4.69 -9.74 -0.60
N LYS A 71 -5.78 -9.99 -1.32
CA LYS A 71 -7.15 -9.96 -0.77
C LYS A 71 -7.42 -11.02 0.28
N GLY A 72 -6.82 -12.20 0.14
CA GLY A 72 -7.00 -13.32 1.05
C GLY A 72 -6.30 -13.13 2.40
N ALA A 73 -5.37 -12.17 2.51
CA ALA A 73 -4.64 -11.93 3.74
C ALA A 73 -5.47 -11.24 4.84
N SER A 74 -6.45 -10.40 4.48
CA SER A 74 -7.30 -9.65 5.42
C SER A 74 -8.41 -8.89 4.67
N SER A 75 -9.33 -8.23 5.38
CA SER A 75 -10.44 -7.49 4.76
C SER A 75 -9.93 -6.47 3.72
N TYR A 76 -10.38 -6.61 2.48
CA TYR A 76 -9.95 -5.78 1.36
C TYR A 76 -10.72 -4.45 1.32
N TRP A 77 -10.01 -3.33 1.17
CA TRP A 77 -10.62 -2.00 1.10
C TRP A 77 -10.97 -1.57 -0.33
N GLY A 78 -10.23 -2.09 -1.32
CA GLY A 78 -10.40 -1.72 -2.73
C GLY A 78 -9.14 -1.20 -3.38
N ALA A 79 -9.28 -0.86 -4.65
CA ALA A 79 -8.30 -0.14 -5.44
C ALA A 79 -8.69 1.32 -5.62
N LYS A 80 -7.69 2.18 -5.81
CA LYS A 80 -7.83 3.59 -6.17
C LYS A 80 -6.85 3.94 -7.28
N TYR A 81 -7.19 4.96 -8.07
CA TYR A 81 -6.44 5.28 -9.28
C TYR A 81 -5.08 5.89 -8.97
N GLY A 82 -4.04 5.37 -9.61
CA GLY A 82 -2.68 5.88 -9.44
C GLY A 82 -2.52 7.31 -9.93
N ARG A 83 -1.73 8.13 -9.21
CA ARG A 83 -1.41 9.51 -9.61
C ARG A 83 -0.29 9.56 -10.66
N GLY A 84 -0.24 10.65 -11.43
CA GLY A 84 0.78 10.84 -12.48
C GLY A 84 0.53 9.98 -13.72
N THR A 85 1.48 10.02 -14.67
CA THR A 85 1.34 9.36 -15.99
C THR A 85 2.36 8.25 -16.22
N ARG A 86 3.44 8.20 -15.43
CA ARG A 86 4.57 7.28 -15.60
C ARG A 86 4.47 6.07 -14.66
N HIS A 87 3.32 5.40 -14.65
CA HIS A 87 3.01 4.35 -13.66
C HIS A 87 3.95 3.14 -13.72
N GLY A 88 4.43 2.75 -14.90
CA GLY A 88 5.43 1.69 -15.03
C GLY A 88 6.73 2.03 -14.29
N GLU A 89 7.18 3.28 -14.35
CA GLU A 89 8.40 3.71 -13.66
C GLU A 89 8.23 3.78 -12.15
N ILE A 90 7.01 4.09 -11.67
CA ILE A 90 6.68 4.05 -10.24
C ILE A 90 6.85 2.62 -9.71
N VAL A 91 6.34 1.63 -10.45
CA VAL A 91 6.50 0.21 -10.10
C VAL A 91 7.97 -0.20 -10.15
N GLU A 92 8.71 0.17 -11.20
CA GLU A 92 10.13 -0.18 -11.32
C GLU A 92 10.99 0.48 -10.25
N ALA A 93 10.69 1.71 -9.84
CA ALA A 93 11.38 2.39 -8.74
C ALA A 93 11.24 1.61 -7.43
N GLY A 94 10.02 1.16 -7.10
CA GLY A 94 9.79 0.32 -5.92
C GLY A 94 10.45 -1.05 -6.04
N TRP A 95 10.33 -1.69 -7.19
CA TRP A 95 10.88 -3.02 -7.44
C TRP A 95 12.42 -3.05 -7.37
N ALA A 96 13.08 -2.00 -7.87
CA ALA A 96 14.54 -1.87 -7.83
C ALA A 96 15.12 -1.90 -6.41
N GLN A 97 14.32 -1.53 -5.39
CA GLN A 97 14.75 -1.53 -3.99
C GLN A 97 15.10 -2.94 -3.46
N ARG A 98 14.61 -4.00 -4.11
CA ARG A 98 14.91 -5.40 -3.71
C ARG A 98 16.40 -5.76 -3.79
N SER A 99 17.16 -5.07 -4.63
CA SER A 99 18.60 -5.31 -4.83
C SER A 99 19.46 -4.73 -3.70
N PHE A 100 18.84 -4.01 -2.76
CA PHE A 100 19.52 -3.27 -1.69
C PHE A 100 19.27 -3.88 -0.31
N ASP A 101 19.22 -5.21 -0.21
CA ASP A 101 19.05 -5.97 1.04
C ASP A 101 17.96 -5.36 1.95
N PRO A 102 16.72 -5.27 1.46
CA PRO A 102 15.65 -4.51 2.11
C PRO A 102 15.30 -5.08 3.47
N GLU A 103 14.99 -4.18 4.42
CA GLU A 103 14.47 -4.49 5.75
C GLU A 103 13.08 -3.85 5.93
N TYR A 104 12.17 -4.57 6.59
CA TYR A 104 10.88 -4.01 6.99
C TYR A 104 11.05 -3.14 8.25
N THR A 105 10.26 -2.06 8.34
CA THR A 105 10.15 -1.23 9.55
C THR A 105 8.70 -1.00 9.96
N ILE A 106 8.45 -0.90 11.26
CA ILE A 106 7.14 -0.55 11.83
C ILE A 106 6.92 0.98 11.90
N THR A 107 8.00 1.76 11.82
CA THR A 107 7.93 3.24 11.87
C THR A 107 7.78 3.82 10.46
N ALA A 108 7.36 5.09 10.38
CA ALA A 108 7.31 5.83 9.12
C ALA A 108 8.70 6.28 8.61
N GLN A 109 9.78 6.01 9.35
CA GLN A 109 11.13 6.33 8.88
C GLN A 109 11.54 5.28 7.85
N TYR A 110 11.94 5.75 6.66
CA TYR A 110 12.39 4.88 5.58
C TYR A 110 13.79 5.27 5.11
N THR A 111 14.47 4.35 4.45
CA THR A 111 15.77 4.58 3.80
C THR A 111 15.69 4.05 2.38
N GLU A 112 15.99 4.91 1.41
CA GLU A 112 16.21 4.47 0.03
C GLU A 112 17.52 3.68 -0.05
N GLY A 113 17.41 2.46 -0.56
CA GLY A 113 18.54 1.64 -0.96
C GLY A 113 19.25 2.24 -2.17
N ARG A 114 20.58 2.37 -2.05
CA ARG A 114 21.44 2.95 -3.08
C ARG A 114 22.89 2.51 -2.90
N TRP A 115 23.69 2.63 -3.95
CA TRP A 115 25.14 2.55 -3.83
C TRP A 115 25.71 3.91 -3.44
N VAL A 116 26.66 3.90 -2.50
CA VAL A 116 27.43 5.10 -2.14
C VAL A 116 28.91 4.78 -2.22
N TYR A 117 29.70 5.69 -2.79
CA TYR A 117 31.14 5.54 -2.82
C TYR A 117 31.72 6.02 -1.48
N LYS A 118 32.39 5.13 -0.75
CA LYS A 118 33.03 5.41 0.54
C LYS A 118 34.37 4.70 0.60
N ASN A 119 35.41 5.41 1.05
CA ASN A 119 36.74 4.85 1.29
C ASN A 119 37.28 3.98 0.14
N GLY A 120 37.13 4.45 -1.11
CA GLY A 120 37.65 3.73 -2.27
C GLY A 120 36.77 2.59 -2.81
N SER A 121 35.58 2.35 -2.23
CA SER A 121 34.69 1.26 -2.64
C SER A 121 33.22 1.68 -2.69
N PHE A 122 32.44 0.99 -3.53
CA PHE A 122 30.99 1.12 -3.53
C PHE A 122 30.40 0.29 -2.38
N VAL A 123 29.79 0.99 -1.43
CA VAL A 123 29.08 0.40 -0.30
C VAL A 123 27.59 0.46 -0.56
N LYS A 124 26.90 -0.65 -0.34
CA LYS A 124 25.45 -0.74 -0.42
C LYS A 124 24.82 -0.10 0.82
N VAL A 125 23.95 0.89 0.63
CA VAL A 125 23.03 1.36 1.65
C VAL A 125 21.79 0.49 1.57
N LYS A 126 21.39 -0.10 2.70
CA LYS A 126 20.21 -0.96 2.76
C LYS A 126 18.92 -0.17 2.60
N ALA A 127 17.97 -0.74 1.86
CA ALA A 127 16.61 -0.24 1.81
C ALA A 127 15.87 -0.52 3.13
N LYS A 128 15.07 0.43 3.62
CA LYS A 128 14.21 0.25 4.80
C LYS A 128 12.84 0.81 4.53
N PHE A 129 11.79 0.00 4.63
CA PHE A 129 10.44 0.46 4.31
C PHE A 129 9.34 -0.17 5.17
N ARG A 130 8.26 0.58 5.31
CA ARG A 130 6.92 0.12 5.68
C ARG A 130 6.03 0.20 4.43
N CYS A 131 4.89 -0.47 4.39
CA CYS A 131 4.03 -0.51 3.21
C CYS A 131 3.66 0.87 2.65
N ASP A 132 3.29 1.82 3.50
CA ASP A 132 2.93 3.17 3.09
C ASP A 132 4.15 4.02 2.69
N THR A 133 5.25 3.95 3.44
CA THR A 133 6.47 4.69 3.07
C THR A 133 7.09 4.15 1.79
N PHE A 134 6.95 2.86 1.51
CA PHE A 134 7.33 2.22 0.26
C PHE A 134 6.52 2.73 -0.93
N VAL A 135 5.18 2.75 -0.82
CA VAL A 135 4.31 3.28 -1.88
C VAL A 135 4.62 4.76 -2.11
N ASN A 136 4.75 5.55 -1.04
CA ASN A 136 5.13 6.96 -1.16
C ASN A 136 6.49 7.15 -1.82
N TYR A 137 7.52 6.38 -1.43
CA TYR A 137 8.83 6.43 -2.07
C TYR A 137 8.74 6.15 -3.57
N SER A 138 8.04 5.08 -3.95
CA SER A 138 7.89 4.66 -5.34
C SER A 138 7.27 5.76 -6.20
N TYR A 139 6.22 6.40 -5.69
CA TYR A 139 5.58 7.55 -6.33
C TYR A 139 6.50 8.77 -6.38
N LYS A 140 7.03 9.19 -5.22
CA LYS A 140 7.90 10.36 -5.09
C LYS A 140 9.13 10.28 -5.98
N LYS A 141 9.70 9.09 -6.17
CA LYS A 141 10.89 8.90 -7.02
C LYS A 141 10.64 9.36 -8.46
N VAL A 142 9.40 9.28 -8.92
CA VAL A 142 9.00 9.63 -10.29
C VAL A 142 8.30 10.99 -10.35
N THR A 143 7.47 11.33 -9.37
CA THR A 143 6.70 12.58 -9.36
C THR A 143 7.43 13.75 -8.71
N GLY A 144 8.45 13.49 -7.88
CA GLY A 144 9.16 14.50 -7.08
C GLY A 144 8.47 14.87 -5.76
N GLU A 145 7.23 14.41 -5.54
CA GLU A 145 6.39 14.86 -4.43
C GLU A 145 5.98 13.72 -3.49
N ASN A 146 5.86 14.04 -2.19
CA ASN A 146 5.22 13.11 -1.25
C ASN A 146 3.71 13.06 -1.50
N LEU A 147 3.12 11.87 -1.38
CA LEU A 147 1.67 11.67 -1.46
C LEU A 147 0.94 12.19 -0.22
N VAL A 148 1.60 12.11 0.94
CA VAL A 148 1.07 12.49 2.26
C VAL A 148 2.17 13.07 3.14
N THR A 149 1.78 13.87 4.12
CA THR A 149 2.66 14.42 5.18
C THR A 149 2.65 13.57 6.44
N VAL A 150 1.50 12.94 6.75
CA VAL A 150 1.33 12.02 7.89
C VAL A 150 1.21 10.59 7.38
N PHE A 151 2.27 9.82 7.61
CA PHE A 151 2.41 8.46 7.10
C PHE A 151 1.60 7.46 7.92
N THR A 152 0.45 7.08 7.35
CA THR A 152 -0.26 5.85 7.69
C THR A 152 -0.77 5.20 6.39
N PRO A 153 -0.93 3.87 6.34
CA PRO A 153 -1.52 3.19 5.18
C PRO A 153 -2.90 3.75 4.80
N ARG A 154 -3.73 4.07 5.80
CA ARG A 154 -5.04 4.69 5.57
C ARG A 154 -4.94 6.08 4.96
N ASN A 155 -4.08 6.96 5.46
CA ASN A 155 -3.91 8.31 4.91
C ASN A 155 -3.39 8.25 3.48
N LEU A 156 -2.39 7.40 3.24
CA LEU A 156 -1.84 7.21 1.91
C LEU A 156 -2.90 6.71 0.93
N TYR A 157 -3.63 5.65 1.29
CA TYR A 157 -4.73 5.14 0.47
C TYR A 157 -5.80 6.21 0.23
N ASN A 158 -6.18 6.94 1.26
CA ASN A 158 -7.19 8.00 1.15
C ASN A 158 -6.73 9.16 0.26
N SER A 159 -5.42 9.39 0.08
CA SER A 159 -4.91 10.43 -0.82
C SER A 159 -5.19 10.15 -2.30
N PHE A 160 -5.39 8.90 -2.71
CA PHE A 160 -5.65 8.57 -4.11
C PHE A 160 -7.12 8.80 -4.49
N PRO A 161 -7.39 9.24 -5.75
CA PRO A 161 -8.75 9.46 -6.21
C PRO A 161 -9.51 8.13 -6.40
N SER A 162 -10.82 8.17 -6.13
CA SER A 162 -11.74 7.03 -6.31
C SER A 162 -12.37 7.00 -7.71
N THR A 163 -12.11 8.00 -8.56
CA THR A 163 -12.53 8.14 -9.96
C THR A 163 -11.33 8.61 -10.79
N ARG A 164 -11.33 8.31 -12.10
CA ARG A 164 -10.30 8.85 -13.01
C ARG A 164 -10.53 10.32 -13.33
#